data_AF-A0A349HAF8-F1
#
_entry.id   AF-A0A349HAF8-F1
#
_cell.length_a   1.000
_cell.length_b   1.000
_cell.length_c   1.000
_cell.angle_alpha   90.00
_cell.angle_beta   90.00
_cell.angle_gamma   90.00
#
_symmetry.space_group_name_H-M   'P 1'
#
loop_
_entity.id
_entity.type
_entity.pdbx_description
1 polymer ?
#
loop_
_entity_poly.entity_id
_entity_poly.type
_entity_poly.pdbx_seq_one_letter_code
_entity_poly.pdbx_strand_id
1 'polypeptide(L)'
;MNPVVDPDRKILMNESVQSAPEREDKGWSIALPALIVALLAILVLYRECIRDRVEIWARSDTFMHGFVVPPITLWLIWRIRKSIALLTPRPSVWALLGLTAIGFVWLLGELATVGVVSQFAFTTLLVLAVPAILGFQVARSMTFPLAFLYFAVPFGEFALPQLMEWTANFTILGLRLSGIPVYREGLHFVIPSGSWSVVEACSGVRYIIASLTVGTLFAYLSYHSLRRRLIFIGVAFIVPVIANWVRAYMIVMIGHQSGNKLAVGVDHLIYGWAFFGIVIIAMFWIGSHWREDELPAPSQPLLNINSASSGGNSSPLILALGIIVMAAIWPLAQWQLERNLPPLSLIHI
;
A
#
# COMPACT_ATOMS: atom_id res chain seq x y z
N MET A 1 -64.18 -8.23 -51.08
CA MET A 1 -63.36 -7.51 -52.08
C MET A 1 -62.42 -6.60 -51.30
N ASN A 2 -61.12 -6.76 -51.55
CA ASN A 2 -59.93 -6.36 -50.77
C ASN A 2 -60.03 -5.19 -49.77
N PRO A 3 -59.45 -5.33 -48.55
CA PRO A 3 -59.06 -4.15 -47.77
C PRO A 3 -57.87 -3.48 -48.46
N VAL A 4 -58.01 -2.17 -48.69
CA VAL A 4 -56.94 -1.30 -49.17
C VAL A 4 -55.83 -1.29 -48.12
N VAL A 5 -54.71 -1.93 -48.42
CA VAL A 5 -53.49 -1.84 -47.63
C VAL A 5 -52.91 -0.45 -47.87
N ASP A 6 -53.06 0.42 -46.87
CA ASP A 6 -52.39 1.71 -46.78
C ASP A 6 -50.86 1.50 -46.87
N PRO A 7 -50.19 2.00 -47.93
CA PRO A 7 -48.75 1.83 -48.10
C PRO A 7 -47.93 2.65 -47.10
N ASP A 8 -48.51 3.67 -46.45
CA ASP A 8 -47.78 4.59 -45.57
C ASP A 8 -47.60 4.02 -44.15
N ARG A 9 -48.38 3.01 -43.77
CA ARG A 9 -48.26 2.37 -42.44
C ARG A 9 -47.00 1.50 -42.29
N LYS A 10 -46.35 1.13 -43.39
CA LYS A 10 -45.04 0.44 -43.36
C LYS A 10 -43.85 1.39 -43.25
N ILE A 11 -44.04 2.69 -43.44
CA ILE A 11 -42.94 3.66 -43.44
C ILE A 11 -42.63 4.18 -42.03
N LEU A 12 -43.57 4.08 -41.08
CA LEU A 12 -43.38 4.53 -39.68
C LEU A 12 -42.92 3.44 -38.69
N MET A 13 -42.75 2.19 -39.14
CA MET A 13 -42.14 1.11 -38.32
C MET A 13 -40.68 0.85 -38.68
N ASN A 14 -40.03 1.80 -39.37
CA ASN A 14 -38.61 1.77 -39.70
C ASN A 14 -37.86 3.00 -39.17
N GLU A 15 -38.38 3.62 -38.10
CA GLU A 15 -37.55 4.47 -37.24
C GLU A 15 -36.57 3.56 -36.51
N SER A 16 -35.42 3.39 -37.17
CA SER A 16 -34.11 3.13 -36.60
C SER A 16 -34.15 2.77 -35.12
N VAL A 17 -34.04 1.47 -34.84
CA VAL A 17 -33.28 1.01 -33.70
C VAL A 17 -31.93 1.72 -33.80
N GLN A 18 -31.78 2.85 -33.11
CA GLN A 18 -30.49 3.46 -32.87
C GLN A 18 -29.70 2.39 -32.14
N SER A 19 -28.83 1.70 -32.88
CA SER A 19 -27.79 0.87 -32.30
C SER A 19 -27.14 1.70 -31.20
N ALA A 20 -27.13 1.16 -29.98
CA ALA A 20 -26.39 1.77 -28.89
C ALA A 20 -24.99 2.14 -29.44
N PRO A 21 -24.48 3.36 -29.20
CA PRO A 21 -23.21 3.77 -29.76
C PRO A 21 -22.18 2.71 -29.37
N GLU A 22 -21.61 2.02 -30.37
CA GLU A 22 -20.43 1.20 -30.16
C GLU A 22 -19.46 2.07 -29.37
N ARG A 23 -19.04 1.59 -28.19
CA ARG A 23 -18.05 2.33 -27.39
C ARG A 23 -16.81 2.45 -28.26
N GLU A 24 -16.65 3.63 -28.85
CA GLU A 24 -15.45 3.99 -29.59
C GLU A 24 -14.25 3.67 -28.70
N ASP A 25 -13.42 2.73 -29.15
CA ASP A 25 -12.29 2.26 -28.37
C ASP A 25 -11.26 3.38 -28.32
N LYS A 26 -11.30 4.12 -27.21
CA LYS A 26 -10.45 5.29 -26.89
C LYS A 26 -8.94 4.96 -26.79
N GLY A 27 -8.48 3.85 -27.36
CA GLY A 27 -7.11 3.35 -27.32
C GLY A 27 -6.87 2.34 -26.19
N TRP A 28 -7.92 1.83 -25.55
CA TRP A 28 -7.81 0.92 -24.41
C TRP A 28 -7.42 -0.51 -24.82
N SER A 29 -7.85 -0.98 -26.00
CA SER A 29 -7.47 -2.31 -26.51
C SER A 29 -5.96 -2.50 -26.66
N ILE A 30 -5.21 -1.43 -26.93
CA ILE A 30 -3.75 -1.47 -27.06
C ILE A 30 -3.08 -1.11 -25.73
N ALA A 31 -3.55 -0.04 -25.08
CA ALA A 31 -2.89 0.49 -23.88
C ALA A 31 -2.96 -0.47 -22.68
N LEU A 32 -4.06 -1.23 -22.53
CA LEU A 32 -4.21 -2.15 -21.40
C LEU A 32 -3.30 -3.38 -21.53
N PRO A 33 -3.27 -4.13 -22.65
CA PRO A 33 -2.29 -5.20 -22.84
C PRO A 33 -0.84 -4.70 -22.74
N ALA A 34 -0.55 -3.52 -23.31
CA ALA A 34 0.76 -2.90 -23.20
C ALA A 34 1.19 -2.66 -21.75
N LEU A 35 0.28 -2.16 -20.90
CA LEU A 35 0.52 -2.00 -19.47
C LEU A 35 0.73 -3.34 -18.76
N ILE A 36 -0.09 -4.34 -19.05
CA ILE A 36 0.05 -5.67 -18.44
C ILE A 36 1.42 -6.27 -18.79
N VAL A 37 1.83 -6.21 -20.06
CA VAL A 37 3.13 -6.71 -20.51
C VAL A 37 4.27 -5.95 -19.83
N ALA A 38 4.19 -4.62 -19.74
CA ALA A 38 5.21 -3.82 -19.06
C ALA A 38 5.32 -4.14 -17.57
N LEU A 39 4.19 -4.31 -16.87
CA LEU A 39 4.17 -4.71 -15.46
C LEU A 39 4.77 -6.11 -15.29
N LEU A 40 4.37 -7.08 -16.11
CA LEU A 40 4.95 -8.43 -16.07
C LEU A 40 6.46 -8.42 -16.34
N ALA A 41 6.92 -7.62 -17.30
CA ALA A 41 8.34 -7.46 -17.56
C ALA A 41 9.09 -6.89 -16.35
N ILE A 42 8.57 -5.84 -15.69
CA ILE A 42 9.14 -5.31 -14.45
C ILE A 42 9.16 -6.40 -13.37
N LEU A 43 8.09 -7.18 -13.21
CA LEU A 43 8.05 -8.27 -12.22
C LEU A 43 9.12 -9.34 -12.49
N VAL A 44 9.35 -9.71 -13.74
CA VAL A 44 10.35 -10.72 -14.13
C VAL A 44 11.79 -10.18 -14.01
N LEU A 45 12.02 -8.94 -14.44
CA LEU A 45 13.33 -8.29 -14.38
C LEU A 45 13.79 -8.08 -12.93
N TYR A 46 12.86 -7.74 -12.03
CA TYR A 46 13.14 -7.45 -10.62
C TYR A 46 12.72 -8.62 -9.69
N ARG A 47 12.69 -9.86 -10.21
CA ARG A 47 12.23 -11.05 -9.48
C ARG A 47 12.95 -11.31 -8.15
N GLU A 48 14.22 -10.94 -8.06
CA GLU A 48 15.04 -11.14 -6.85
C GLU A 48 14.58 -10.19 -5.75
N CYS A 49 14.38 -8.90 -6.06
CA CYS A 49 13.79 -7.93 -5.14
C CYS A 49 12.37 -8.35 -4.67
N ILE A 50 11.57 -8.98 -5.55
CA ILE A 50 10.26 -9.53 -5.17
C ILE A 50 10.43 -10.70 -4.20
N ARG A 51 11.37 -11.61 -4.49
CA ARG A 51 11.65 -12.76 -3.62
C ARG A 51 12.04 -12.30 -2.22
N ASP A 52 12.95 -11.34 -2.10
CA ASP A 52 13.39 -10.82 -0.81
C ASP A 52 12.24 -10.19 -0.03
N ARG A 53 11.40 -9.41 -0.72
CA ARG A 53 10.19 -8.82 -0.15
C ARG A 53 9.21 -9.90 0.36
N VAL A 54 8.95 -10.92 -0.44
CA VAL A 54 8.04 -12.03 -0.08
C VAL A 54 8.60 -12.84 1.08
N GLU A 55 9.92 -13.06 1.13
CA GLU A 55 10.58 -13.73 2.24
C GLU A 55 10.39 -12.96 3.55
N ILE A 56 10.54 -11.62 3.52
CA ILE A 56 10.29 -10.77 4.69
C ILE A 56 8.83 -10.88 5.14
N TRP A 57 7.88 -10.85 4.21
CA TRP A 57 6.46 -11.02 4.56
C TRP A 57 6.15 -12.38 5.17
N ALA A 58 6.83 -13.44 4.72
CA ALA A 58 6.60 -14.81 5.19
C ALA A 58 7.24 -15.08 6.55
N ARG A 59 8.41 -14.50 6.83
CA ARG A 59 9.17 -14.75 8.07
C ARG A 59 8.84 -13.80 9.21
N SER A 60 8.22 -12.65 8.94
CA SER A 60 7.94 -11.60 9.93
C SER A 60 6.45 -11.36 10.09
N ASP A 61 5.92 -11.67 11.27
CA ASP A 61 4.55 -11.34 11.68
C ASP A 61 4.23 -9.84 11.52
N THR A 62 5.24 -8.98 11.60
CA THR A 62 5.11 -7.52 11.41
C THR A 62 4.68 -7.16 9.99
N PHE A 63 5.17 -7.91 8.99
CA PHE A 63 5.00 -7.56 7.57
C PHE A 63 4.06 -8.49 6.80
N MET A 64 3.43 -9.45 7.46
CA MET A 64 2.48 -10.38 6.85
C MET A 64 1.33 -9.69 6.09
N HIS A 65 0.92 -8.49 6.52
CA HIS A 65 -0.10 -7.68 5.82
C HIS A 65 0.28 -7.35 4.37
N GLY A 66 1.57 -7.35 4.03
CA GLY A 66 2.09 -7.07 2.68
C GLY A 66 1.52 -7.99 1.61
N PHE A 67 1.16 -9.25 1.95
CA PHE A 67 0.50 -10.17 1.02
C PHE A 67 -0.89 -9.69 0.56
N VAL A 68 -1.60 -8.93 1.41
CA VAL A 68 -2.99 -8.51 1.16
C VAL A 68 -3.03 -7.19 0.39
N VAL A 69 -1.96 -6.40 0.43
CA VAL A 69 -1.90 -5.07 -0.20
C VAL A 69 -2.04 -5.12 -1.73
N PRO A 70 -1.33 -5.98 -2.50
CA PRO A 70 -1.50 -6.05 -3.95
C PRO A 70 -2.92 -6.48 -4.38
N PRO A 71 -3.55 -7.53 -3.81
CA PRO A 71 -4.94 -7.87 -4.09
C PRO A 71 -5.92 -6.72 -3.82
N ILE A 72 -5.78 -6.02 -2.69
CA ILE A 72 -6.62 -4.85 -2.38
C ILE A 72 -6.38 -3.73 -3.40
N THR A 73 -5.14 -3.48 -3.80
CA THR A 73 -4.81 -2.48 -4.82
C THR A 73 -5.52 -2.78 -6.14
N LEU A 74 -5.48 -4.04 -6.60
CA LEU A 74 -6.18 -4.48 -7.80
C LEU A 74 -7.71 -4.33 -7.66
N TRP A 75 -8.26 -4.69 -6.51
CA TRP A 75 -9.69 -4.50 -6.21
C TRP A 75 -10.10 -3.01 -6.21
N LEU A 76 -9.27 -2.13 -5.64
CA LEU A 76 -9.50 -0.68 -5.64
C LEU A 76 -9.53 -0.13 -7.07
N ILE A 77 -8.59 -0.55 -7.93
CA ILE A 77 -8.56 -0.19 -9.35
C ILE A 77 -9.81 -0.72 -10.06
N TRP A 78 -10.18 -1.98 -9.81
CA TRP A 78 -11.38 -2.59 -10.38
C TRP A 78 -12.66 -1.85 -9.98
N ARG A 79 -12.74 -1.34 -8.74
CA ARG A 79 -13.89 -0.55 -8.24
C ARG A 79 -14.11 0.72 -9.06
N ILE A 80 -13.04 1.40 -9.49
CA ILE A 80 -13.10 2.67 -10.25
C ILE A 80 -12.99 2.48 -11.78
N ARG A 81 -12.97 1.24 -12.28
CA ARG A 81 -12.77 0.92 -13.71
C ARG A 81 -13.73 1.64 -14.66
N LYS A 82 -15.00 1.83 -14.25
CA LYS A 82 -16.01 2.50 -15.09
C LYS A 82 -15.67 3.97 -15.28
N SER A 83 -15.20 4.64 -14.23
CA SER A 83 -14.77 6.04 -14.27
C SER A 83 -13.48 6.20 -15.07
N ILE A 84 -12.53 5.27 -14.90
CA ILE A 84 -11.28 5.26 -15.68
C ILE A 84 -11.54 5.05 -17.17
N ALA A 85 -12.46 4.15 -17.54
CA ALA A 85 -12.78 3.85 -18.94
C ALA A 85 -13.36 5.04 -19.72
N LEU A 86 -13.82 6.10 -19.03
CA LEU A 86 -14.27 7.34 -19.67
C LEU A 86 -13.08 8.20 -20.17
N LEU A 87 -11.90 8.00 -19.59
CA LEU A 87 -10.68 8.73 -19.93
C LEU A 87 -10.00 8.13 -21.17
N THR A 88 -9.18 8.94 -21.83
CA THR A 88 -8.36 8.53 -22.98
C THR A 88 -6.91 8.31 -22.51
N PRO A 89 -6.33 7.10 -22.67
CA PRO A 89 -4.91 6.87 -22.44
C PRO A 89 -4.05 7.82 -23.27
N ARG A 90 -3.14 8.55 -22.59
CA ARG A 90 -2.19 9.48 -23.23
C ARG A 90 -0.80 9.27 -22.65
N PRO A 91 0.00 8.38 -23.23
CA PRO A 91 1.32 8.05 -22.71
C PRO A 91 2.19 9.27 -22.43
N SER A 92 3.08 9.16 -21.44
CA SER A 92 3.92 10.28 -21.00
C SER A 92 5.41 9.91 -21.02
N VAL A 93 6.18 10.57 -21.89
CA VAL A 93 7.64 10.40 -21.96
C VAL A 93 8.34 10.86 -20.67
N TRP A 94 7.78 11.85 -19.96
CA TRP A 94 8.32 12.29 -18.67
C TRP A 94 8.24 11.20 -17.60
N ALA A 95 7.19 10.39 -17.61
CA ALA A 95 7.09 9.23 -16.72
C ALA A 95 8.09 8.13 -17.10
N LEU A 96 8.42 8.00 -18.39
CA LEU A 96 9.48 7.09 -18.86
C LEU A 96 10.87 7.53 -18.34
N LEU A 97 11.19 8.83 -18.42
CA LEU A 97 12.44 9.37 -17.85
C LEU A 97 12.50 9.16 -16.33
N GLY A 98 11.38 9.37 -15.64
CA GLY A 98 11.25 9.06 -14.22
C GLY A 98 11.50 7.59 -13.91
N LEU A 99 11.00 6.67 -14.75
CA LEU A 99 11.19 5.23 -14.60
C LEU A 99 12.68 4.87 -14.71
N THR A 100 13.39 5.43 -15.69
CA THR A 100 14.85 5.23 -15.81
C THR A 100 15.59 5.76 -14.59
N ALA A 101 15.27 6.96 -14.10
CA ALA A 101 15.91 7.54 -12.91
C ALA A 101 15.65 6.71 -11.64
N ILE A 102 14.42 6.23 -11.44
CA ILE A 102 14.07 5.37 -10.31
C ILE A 102 14.74 4.00 -10.41
N GLY A 103 14.92 3.46 -11.62
CA GLY A 103 15.68 2.23 -11.80
C GLY A 103 17.15 2.38 -11.39
N PHE A 104 17.74 3.57 -11.57
CA PHE A 104 19.07 3.87 -11.04
C PHE A 104 19.08 3.94 -9.50
N VAL A 105 18.04 4.55 -8.89
CA VAL A 105 17.89 4.54 -7.42
C VAL A 105 17.74 3.11 -6.88
N TRP A 106 17.03 2.24 -7.60
CA TRP A 106 16.96 0.82 -7.25
C TRP A 106 18.35 0.18 -7.25
N LEU A 107 19.14 0.39 -8.31
CA LEU A 107 20.51 -0.12 -8.41
C LEU A 107 21.39 0.39 -7.26
N LEU A 108 21.30 1.68 -6.92
CA LEU A 108 22.03 2.23 -5.77
C LEU A 108 21.61 1.56 -4.45
N GLY A 109 20.32 1.27 -4.28
CA GLY A 109 19.82 0.53 -3.12
C GLY A 109 20.40 -0.88 -3.01
N GLU A 110 20.45 -1.61 -4.13
CA GLU A 110 21.06 -2.95 -4.19
C GLU A 110 22.58 -2.90 -3.92
N LEU A 111 23.30 -1.98 -4.59
CA LEU A 111 24.76 -1.82 -4.41
C LEU A 111 25.15 -1.37 -3.00
N ALA A 112 24.30 -0.57 -2.35
CA ALA A 112 24.51 -0.15 -0.96
C ALA A 112 23.96 -1.16 0.06
N THR A 113 23.38 -2.28 -0.37
CA THR A 113 22.69 -3.27 0.47
C THR A 113 21.57 -2.68 1.35
N VAL A 114 20.95 -1.58 0.89
CA VAL A 114 19.85 -0.90 1.58
C VAL A 114 18.52 -1.37 0.98
N GLY A 115 18.08 -2.56 1.39
CA GLY A 115 16.89 -3.22 0.82
C GLY A 115 15.60 -2.39 0.88
N VAL A 116 15.44 -1.54 1.89
CA VAL A 116 14.28 -0.60 1.96
C VAL A 116 14.26 0.35 0.76
N VAL A 117 15.42 0.90 0.37
CA VAL A 117 15.53 1.82 -0.78
C VAL A 117 15.20 1.09 -2.07
N SER A 118 15.76 -0.09 -2.29
CA SER A 118 15.48 -0.87 -3.49
C SER A 118 14.00 -1.28 -3.56
N GLN A 119 13.38 -1.70 -2.45
CA GLN A 119 11.96 -2.03 -2.43
C GLN A 119 11.05 -0.82 -2.68
N PHE A 120 11.34 0.36 -2.13
CA PHE A 120 10.61 1.59 -2.46
C PHE A 120 10.77 1.96 -3.94
N ALA A 121 11.98 1.85 -4.49
CA ALA A 121 12.24 2.13 -5.89
C ALA A 121 11.48 1.14 -6.80
N PHE A 122 11.50 -0.15 -6.50
CA PHE A 122 10.74 -1.16 -7.24
C PHE A 122 9.22 -0.91 -7.21
N THR A 123 8.64 -0.60 -6.04
CA THR A 123 7.22 -0.20 -5.98
C THR A 123 6.95 1.04 -6.82
N THR A 124 7.88 2.01 -6.82
CA THR A 124 7.78 3.23 -7.62
C THR A 124 7.86 2.95 -9.13
N LEU A 125 8.65 1.95 -9.58
CA LEU A 125 8.66 1.51 -10.97
C LEU A 125 7.29 1.01 -11.42
N LEU A 126 6.62 0.19 -10.59
CA LEU A 126 5.26 -0.29 -10.87
C LEU A 126 4.27 0.88 -10.96
N VAL A 127 4.39 1.85 -10.06
CA VAL A 127 3.54 3.06 -10.04
C VAL A 127 3.78 3.94 -11.26
N LEU A 128 5.04 4.14 -11.68
CA LEU A 128 5.41 4.97 -12.84
C LEU A 128 5.08 4.33 -14.19
N ALA A 129 4.99 3.01 -14.27
CA ALA A 129 4.52 2.32 -15.48
C ALA A 129 3.11 2.79 -15.90
N VAL A 130 2.25 3.16 -14.94
CA VAL A 130 0.89 3.63 -15.20
C VAL A 130 0.88 4.96 -15.95
N PRO A 131 1.45 6.08 -15.45
CA PRO A 131 1.51 7.32 -16.22
C PRO A 131 2.38 7.23 -17.47
N ALA A 132 3.36 6.31 -17.53
CA ALA A 132 4.17 6.11 -18.73
C ALA A 132 3.33 5.58 -19.91
N ILE A 133 2.38 4.68 -19.68
CA ILE A 133 1.55 4.05 -20.73
C ILE A 133 0.16 4.69 -20.82
N LEU A 134 -0.52 4.87 -19.68
CA LEU A 134 -1.89 5.38 -19.64
C LEU A 134 -1.96 6.91 -19.50
N GLY A 135 -0.86 7.55 -19.11
CA GLY A 135 -0.79 9.00 -18.92
C GLY A 135 -1.12 9.49 -17.52
N PHE A 136 -0.73 10.73 -17.23
CA PHE A 136 -0.95 11.35 -15.93
C PHE A 136 -2.43 11.54 -15.58
N GLN A 137 -3.31 11.73 -16.58
CA GLN A 137 -4.74 11.90 -16.33
C GLN A 137 -5.35 10.63 -15.72
N VAL A 138 -5.02 9.46 -16.29
CA VAL A 138 -5.45 8.17 -15.76
C VAL A 138 -4.78 7.90 -14.41
N ALA A 139 -3.47 8.10 -14.30
CA ALA A 139 -2.74 7.88 -13.05
C ALA A 139 -3.28 8.72 -11.88
N ARG A 140 -3.69 9.97 -12.12
CA ARG A 140 -4.34 10.84 -11.11
C ARG A 140 -5.68 10.29 -10.62
N SER A 141 -6.46 9.65 -11.49
CA SER A 141 -7.70 8.99 -11.07
C SER A 141 -7.43 7.75 -10.19
N MET A 142 -6.22 7.19 -10.28
CA MET A 142 -5.77 6.01 -9.55
C MET A 142 -4.82 6.35 -8.39
N THR A 143 -4.67 7.62 -8.00
CA THR A 143 -3.67 8.04 -7.00
C THR A 143 -3.76 7.26 -5.70
N PHE A 144 -4.97 7.04 -5.17
CA PHE A 144 -5.11 6.26 -3.94
C PHE A 144 -4.73 4.78 -4.11
N PRO A 145 -5.28 4.01 -5.08
CA PRO A 145 -4.82 2.64 -5.31
C PRO A 145 -3.29 2.52 -5.51
N LEU A 146 -2.69 3.44 -6.28
CA LEU A 146 -1.25 3.41 -6.54
C LEU A 146 -0.44 3.75 -5.28
N ALA A 147 -0.88 4.74 -4.48
CA ALA A 147 -0.28 5.06 -3.20
C ALA A 147 -0.44 3.91 -2.19
N PHE A 148 -1.56 3.19 -2.23
CA PHE A 148 -1.84 2.07 -1.34
C PHE A 148 -0.84 0.92 -1.53
N LEU A 149 -0.31 0.75 -2.75
CA LEU A 149 0.71 -0.27 -3.04
C LEU A 149 2.00 -0.09 -2.22
N TYR A 150 2.31 1.13 -1.74
CA TYR A 150 3.47 1.38 -0.89
C TYR A 150 3.35 0.75 0.51
N PHE A 151 2.14 0.44 0.99
CA PHE A 151 1.97 -0.36 2.22
C PHE A 151 2.51 -1.79 2.08
N ALA A 152 2.79 -2.26 0.85
CA ALA A 152 3.41 -3.55 0.64
C ALA A 152 4.92 -3.54 0.94
N VAL A 153 5.56 -2.36 0.99
CA VAL A 153 7.00 -2.24 1.26
C VAL A 153 7.23 -2.49 2.76
N PRO A 154 8.02 -3.52 3.15
CA PRO A 154 8.34 -3.75 4.55
C PRO A 154 9.27 -2.64 5.07
N PHE A 155 8.65 -1.66 5.72
CA PHE A 155 9.29 -0.49 6.30
C PHE A 155 8.71 -0.23 7.69
N GLY A 156 9.53 0.28 8.61
CA GLY A 156 9.07 0.61 9.97
C GLY A 156 9.92 0.02 11.10
N GLU A 157 10.83 -0.92 10.81
CA GLU A 157 11.67 -1.54 11.85
C GLU A 157 12.57 -0.53 12.57
N PHE A 158 12.97 0.55 11.91
CA PHE A 158 13.72 1.64 12.55
C PHE A 158 12.98 2.27 13.74
N ALA A 159 11.65 2.16 13.80
CA ALA A 159 10.85 2.67 14.93
C ALA A 159 10.85 1.72 16.13
N LEU A 160 11.32 0.48 15.99
CA LEU A 160 11.33 -0.54 17.05
C LEU A 160 11.98 -0.04 18.34
N PRO A 161 13.22 0.49 18.35
CA PRO A 161 13.89 0.88 19.60
C PRO A 161 13.11 1.98 20.34
N GLN A 162 12.63 2.98 19.61
CA GLN A 162 11.87 4.10 20.15
C GLN A 162 10.53 3.62 20.76
N LEU A 163 9.79 2.77 20.05
CA LEU A 163 8.51 2.26 20.51
C LEU A 163 8.66 1.34 21.74
N MET A 164 9.74 0.55 21.80
CA MET A 164 10.08 -0.26 22.96
C MET A 164 10.41 0.63 24.17
N GLU A 165 11.20 1.69 23.97
CA GLU A 165 11.52 2.64 25.03
C GLU A 165 10.27 3.33 25.57
N TRP A 166 9.38 3.81 24.68
CA TRP A 166 8.11 4.41 25.09
C TRP A 166 7.22 3.43 25.85
N THR A 167 7.19 2.18 25.41
CA THR A 167 6.44 1.12 26.10
C THR A 167 7.03 0.85 27.50
N ALA A 168 8.35 0.83 27.64
CA ALA A 168 9.02 0.69 28.93
C ALA A 168 8.73 1.89 29.85
N ASN A 169 8.83 3.12 29.32
CA ASN A 169 8.53 4.36 30.03
C ASN A 169 7.10 4.33 30.60
N PHE A 170 6.12 3.99 29.75
CA PHE A 170 4.73 3.91 30.17
C PHE A 170 4.49 2.80 31.19
N THR A 171 5.04 1.61 30.96
CA THR A 171 4.86 0.46 31.86
C THR A 171 5.38 0.80 33.26
N ILE A 172 6.56 1.41 33.35
CA ILE A 172 7.17 1.82 34.61
C ILE A 172 6.37 2.90 35.31
N LEU A 173 5.88 3.90 34.56
CA LEU A 173 4.99 4.91 35.10
C LEU A 173 3.73 4.25 35.69
N GLY A 174 3.09 3.34 34.96
CA GLY A 174 1.91 2.60 35.43
C GLY A 174 2.17 1.78 36.69
N LEU A 175 3.33 1.10 36.78
CA LEU A 175 3.73 0.34 37.96
C LEU A 175 3.91 1.26 39.19
N ARG A 176 4.61 2.38 39.03
CA ARG A 176 4.81 3.36 40.10
C ARG A 176 3.51 3.99 40.56
N LEU A 177 2.63 4.36 39.63
CA LEU A 177 1.29 4.88 39.93
C LEU A 177 0.43 3.85 40.68
N SER A 178 0.71 2.56 40.49
CA SER A 178 0.04 1.46 41.20
C SER A 178 0.70 1.10 42.54
N GLY A 179 1.72 1.86 42.97
CA GLY A 179 2.43 1.64 44.23
C GLY A 179 3.46 0.50 44.18
N ILE A 180 3.80 -0.02 42.99
CA ILE A 180 4.79 -1.09 42.85
C ILE A 180 6.19 -0.47 42.72
N PRO A 181 7.13 -0.78 43.62
CA PRO A 181 8.50 -0.32 43.48
C PRO A 181 9.14 -0.97 42.25
N VAL A 182 9.77 -0.15 41.41
CA VAL A 182 10.45 -0.58 40.17
C VAL A 182 11.88 -0.06 40.18
N TYR A 183 12.81 -0.95 39.88
CA TYR A 183 14.16 -0.59 39.43
C TYR A 183 14.26 -0.83 37.92
N ARG A 184 14.88 0.09 37.16
CA ARG A 184 14.98 0.02 35.70
C ARG A 184 16.42 0.23 35.26
N GLU A 185 16.86 -0.60 34.32
CA GLU A 185 18.09 -0.43 33.56
C GLU A 185 17.81 -0.68 32.06
N GLY A 186 17.84 0.37 31.25
CA GLY A 186 17.51 0.28 29.82
C GLY A 186 16.07 -0.21 29.59
N LEU A 187 15.91 -1.33 28.87
CA LEU A 187 14.62 -1.99 28.63
C LEU A 187 14.27 -3.05 29.68
N HIS A 188 15.19 -3.35 30.59
CA HIS A 188 15.02 -4.29 31.68
C HIS A 188 14.54 -3.57 32.94
N PHE A 189 13.65 -4.20 33.69
CA PHE A 189 13.20 -3.67 34.97
C PHE A 189 12.82 -4.80 35.93
N VAL A 190 12.97 -4.53 37.23
CA VAL A 190 12.74 -5.48 38.31
C VAL A 190 11.67 -4.93 39.24
N ILE A 191 10.71 -5.80 39.57
CA ILE A 191 9.66 -5.60 40.58
C ILE A 191 9.78 -6.69 41.66
N PRO A 192 9.11 -6.56 42.82
CA PRO A 192 9.21 -7.54 43.91
C PRO A 192 8.88 -8.98 43.49
N SER A 193 8.04 -9.16 42.49
CA SER A 193 7.62 -10.49 42.01
C SER A 193 8.48 -11.05 40.88
N GLY A 194 9.49 -10.33 40.37
CA GLY A 194 10.37 -10.83 39.30
C GLY A 194 10.98 -9.76 38.40
N SER A 195 11.75 -10.23 37.42
CA SER A 195 12.39 -9.41 36.37
C SER A 195 11.60 -9.44 35.07
N TRP A 196 11.61 -8.32 34.36
CA TRP A 196 10.89 -8.11 33.11
C TRP A 196 11.78 -7.37 32.11
N SER A 197 11.49 -7.56 30.83
CA SER A 197 12.12 -6.81 29.75
C SER A 197 11.12 -6.52 28.65
N VAL A 198 11.20 -5.33 28.07
CA VAL A 198 10.46 -5.01 26.86
C VAL A 198 11.22 -5.56 25.66
N VAL A 199 10.72 -6.66 25.11
CA VAL A 199 11.24 -7.31 23.89
C VAL A 199 10.51 -6.79 22.64
N GLU A 200 10.99 -7.16 21.45
CA GLU A 200 10.44 -6.70 20.16
C GLU A 200 8.93 -6.94 20.02
N ALA A 201 8.42 -8.07 20.56
CA ALA A 201 6.99 -8.40 20.58
C ALA A 201 6.13 -7.42 21.41
N CYS A 202 6.74 -6.59 22.25
CA CYS A 202 6.11 -5.55 23.04
C CYS A 202 6.28 -4.15 22.45
N SER A 203 6.95 -3.99 21.30
CA SER A 203 7.07 -2.69 20.62
C SER A 203 5.74 -2.15 20.10
N GLY A 204 4.82 -3.03 19.73
CA GLY A 204 3.55 -2.65 19.09
C GLY A 204 3.66 -2.31 17.61
N VAL A 205 4.86 -2.36 16.99
CA VAL A 205 5.07 -1.91 15.61
C VAL A 205 4.17 -2.64 14.61
N ARG A 206 4.00 -3.97 14.77
CA ARG A 206 3.14 -4.78 13.91
C ARG A 206 1.69 -4.32 13.91
N TYR A 207 1.20 -3.88 15.07
CA TYR A 207 -0.18 -3.45 15.22
C TYR A 207 -0.39 -2.03 14.67
N ILE A 208 0.62 -1.16 14.80
CA ILE A 208 0.61 0.16 14.16
C ILE A 208 0.55 0.00 12.63
N ILE A 209 1.42 -0.83 12.04
CA ILE A 209 1.46 -1.01 10.59
C ILE A 209 0.17 -1.64 10.06
N ALA A 210 -0.34 -2.68 10.73
CA ALA A 210 -1.62 -3.29 10.36
C ALA A 210 -2.79 -2.30 10.46
N SER A 211 -2.86 -1.54 11.56
CA SER A 211 -3.89 -0.52 11.78
C SER A 211 -3.80 0.62 10.77
N LEU A 212 -2.60 1.11 10.44
CA LEU A 212 -2.40 2.13 9.41
C LEU A 212 -2.85 1.63 8.04
N THR A 213 -2.53 0.39 7.68
CA THR A 213 -2.89 -0.20 6.39
C THR A 213 -4.41 -0.28 6.24
N VAL A 214 -5.09 -0.94 7.17
CA VAL A 214 -6.56 -1.12 7.11
C VAL A 214 -7.28 0.20 7.42
N GLY A 215 -6.74 1.02 8.32
CA GLY A 215 -7.29 2.32 8.69
C GLY A 215 -7.26 3.32 7.54
N THR A 216 -6.18 3.35 6.76
CA THR A 216 -6.07 4.17 5.55
C THR A 216 -7.05 3.71 4.48
N LEU A 217 -7.19 2.39 4.29
CA LEU A 217 -8.19 1.82 3.40
C LEU A 217 -9.61 2.21 3.82
N PHE A 218 -9.96 1.99 5.08
CA PHE A 218 -11.26 2.35 5.63
C PHE A 218 -11.56 3.84 5.46
N ALA A 219 -10.59 4.71 5.78
CA ALA A 219 -10.72 6.15 5.64
C ALA A 219 -11.05 6.55 4.19
N TYR A 220 -10.35 5.95 3.22
CA TYR A 220 -10.62 6.21 1.81
C TYR A 220 -12.00 5.74 1.36
N LEU A 221 -12.43 4.57 1.84
CA LEU A 221 -13.72 4.00 1.45
C LEU A 221 -14.92 4.67 2.13
N SER A 222 -14.72 5.24 3.33
CA SER A 222 -15.79 5.71 4.22
C SER A 222 -15.92 7.23 4.27
N TYR A 223 -14.86 7.98 3.95
CA TYR A 223 -14.89 9.44 3.99
C TYR A 223 -14.56 10.03 2.62
N HIS A 224 -15.23 11.11 2.25
CA HIS A 224 -14.91 11.94 1.08
C HIS A 224 -13.94 13.07 1.45
N SER A 225 -14.14 13.71 2.60
CA SER A 225 -13.32 14.85 3.02
C SER A 225 -11.90 14.44 3.41
N LEU A 226 -10.89 15.08 2.80
CA LEU A 226 -9.48 14.79 3.09
C LEU A 226 -9.15 15.01 4.58
N ARG A 227 -9.78 16.00 5.21
CA ARG A 227 -9.61 16.26 6.65
C ARG A 227 -10.03 15.06 7.50
N ARG A 228 -11.23 14.49 7.28
CA ARG A 228 -11.68 13.30 8.03
C ARG A 228 -10.82 12.08 7.75
N ARG A 229 -10.35 11.92 6.51
CA ARG A 229 -9.39 10.86 6.17
C ARG A 229 -8.11 10.97 6.98
N LEU A 230 -7.48 12.15 7.00
CA LEU A 230 -6.24 12.38 7.74
C LEU A 230 -6.44 12.25 9.25
N ILE A 231 -7.56 12.74 9.80
CA ILE A 231 -7.90 12.56 11.21
C ILE A 231 -8.00 11.07 11.54
N PHE A 232 -8.74 10.29 10.75
CA PHE A 232 -8.91 8.86 11.01
C PHE A 232 -7.61 8.08 10.85
N ILE A 233 -6.76 8.43 9.86
CA ILE A 233 -5.41 7.84 9.73
C ILE A 233 -4.56 8.17 10.97
N GLY A 234 -4.64 9.41 11.49
CA GLY A 234 -3.99 9.78 12.75
C GLY A 234 -4.51 8.96 13.92
N VAL A 235 -5.81 8.73 14.02
CA VAL A 235 -6.40 7.83 15.04
C VAL A 235 -5.89 6.40 14.87
N ALA A 236 -5.83 5.89 13.64
CA ALA A 236 -5.33 4.57 13.31
C ALA A 236 -3.84 4.39 13.64
N PHE A 237 -3.08 5.47 13.75
CA PHE A 237 -1.71 5.46 14.27
C PHE A 237 -1.66 5.49 15.81
N ILE A 238 -2.38 6.42 16.44
CA ILE A 238 -2.28 6.70 17.88
C ILE A 238 -2.93 5.61 18.74
N VAL A 239 -4.10 5.11 18.33
CA VAL A 239 -4.86 4.13 19.12
C VAL A 239 -4.06 2.85 19.36
N PRO A 240 -3.43 2.21 18.36
CA PRO A 240 -2.59 1.03 18.58
C PRO A 240 -1.37 1.28 19.47
N VAL A 241 -0.77 2.48 19.42
CA VAL A 241 0.35 2.85 20.30
C VAL A 241 -0.10 2.82 21.77
N ILE A 242 -1.20 3.51 22.08
CA ILE A 242 -1.74 3.57 23.43
C ILE A 242 -2.22 2.18 23.88
N ALA A 243 -2.91 1.46 23.00
CA ALA A 243 -3.36 0.09 23.26
C ALA A 243 -2.16 -0.82 23.59
N ASN A 244 -1.05 -0.72 22.86
CA ASN A 244 0.16 -1.47 23.14
C ASN A 244 0.73 -1.17 24.53
N TRP A 245 0.78 0.12 24.90
CA TRP A 245 1.27 0.55 26.22
C TRP A 245 0.41 -0.03 27.35
N VAL A 246 -0.92 0.06 27.22
CA VAL A 246 -1.86 -0.52 28.19
C VAL A 246 -1.70 -2.04 28.25
N ARG A 247 -1.54 -2.71 27.11
CA ARG A 247 -1.29 -4.15 27.04
C ARG A 247 -0.02 -4.55 27.79
N ALA A 248 1.11 -3.89 27.52
CA ALA A 248 2.39 -4.22 28.16
C ALA A 248 2.30 -4.06 29.68
N TYR A 249 1.69 -2.96 30.15
CA TYR A 249 1.43 -2.74 31.56
C TYR A 249 0.54 -3.83 32.17
N MET A 250 -0.59 -4.19 31.53
CA MET A 250 -1.49 -5.23 32.02
C MET A 250 -0.80 -6.59 32.15
N ILE A 251 0.08 -6.97 31.20
CA ILE A 251 0.82 -8.25 31.26
C ILE A 251 1.70 -8.29 32.51
N VAL A 252 2.43 -7.21 32.82
CA VAL A 252 3.27 -7.15 34.02
C VAL A 252 2.42 -7.21 35.29
N MET A 253 1.30 -6.48 35.33
CA MET A 253 0.40 -6.50 36.49
C MET A 253 -0.23 -7.86 36.75
N ILE A 254 -0.66 -8.55 35.69
CA ILE A 254 -1.18 -9.93 35.79
C ILE A 254 -0.09 -10.87 36.30
N GLY A 255 1.14 -10.74 35.79
CA GLY A 255 2.29 -11.49 36.30
C GLY A 255 2.55 -11.24 37.78
N HIS A 256 2.52 -9.97 38.21
CA HIS A 256 2.72 -9.56 39.60
C HIS A 256 1.64 -10.14 40.53
N GLN A 257 0.37 -9.95 40.20
CA GLN A 257 -0.75 -10.36 41.06
C GLN A 257 -0.96 -11.88 41.10
N SER A 258 -0.62 -12.59 40.03
CA SER A 258 -0.77 -14.05 39.97
C SER A 258 0.41 -14.83 40.55
N GLY A 259 1.46 -14.15 41.04
CA GLY A 259 2.72 -14.80 41.41
C GLY A 259 3.33 -15.54 40.21
N ASN A 260 3.25 -14.93 39.02
CA ASN A 260 3.68 -15.46 37.73
C ASN A 260 2.96 -16.73 37.21
N LYS A 261 1.92 -17.22 37.89
CA LYS A 261 1.20 -18.44 37.49
C LYS A 261 0.38 -18.28 36.20
N LEU A 262 -0.22 -17.11 35.98
CA LEU A 262 -1.05 -16.82 34.81
C LEU A 262 -0.25 -16.25 33.62
N ALA A 263 0.97 -15.78 33.84
CA ALA A 263 1.85 -15.27 32.80
C ALA A 263 2.52 -16.39 31.96
N VAL A 264 2.58 -17.62 32.49
CA VAL A 264 3.25 -18.78 31.87
C VAL A 264 2.28 -19.71 31.13
N GLY A 265 0.97 -19.69 31.48
CA GLY A 265 0.01 -20.72 31.05
C GLY A 265 -0.75 -20.45 29.75
N VAL A 266 -0.79 -19.22 29.25
CA VAL A 266 -1.42 -18.87 27.97
C VAL A 266 -0.50 -17.91 27.24
N ASP A 267 -0.26 -18.15 25.95
CA ASP A 267 0.56 -17.29 25.12
C ASP A 267 0.06 -15.84 25.22
N HIS A 268 0.90 -14.98 25.80
CA HIS A 268 0.74 -13.53 25.80
C HIS A 268 0.57 -12.96 24.36
N LEU A 269 0.89 -13.77 23.35
CA LEU A 269 0.59 -13.55 21.94
C LEU A 269 -0.92 -13.63 21.63
N ILE A 270 -1.63 -14.66 22.10
CA ILE A 270 -3.08 -14.86 21.86
C ILE A 270 -3.87 -13.72 22.50
N TYR A 271 -3.56 -13.38 23.76
CA TYR A 271 -4.17 -12.23 24.42
C TYR A 271 -3.87 -10.92 23.69
N GLY A 272 -2.68 -10.78 23.11
CA GLY A 272 -2.33 -9.64 22.27
C GLY A 272 -3.24 -9.54 21.05
N TRP A 273 -3.39 -10.61 20.27
CA TRP A 273 -4.26 -10.61 19.09
C TRP A 273 -5.72 -10.30 19.43
N ALA A 274 -6.28 -10.93 20.46
CA ALA A 274 -7.66 -10.67 20.89
C ALA A 274 -7.86 -9.22 21.36
N PHE A 275 -6.95 -8.71 22.22
CA PHE A 275 -7.00 -7.35 22.72
C PHE A 275 -6.94 -6.33 21.58
N PHE A 276 -6.00 -6.49 20.65
CA PHE A 276 -5.91 -5.61 19.48
C PHE A 276 -7.13 -5.73 18.56
N GLY A 277 -7.66 -6.93 18.35
CA GLY A 277 -8.89 -7.12 17.58
C GLY A 277 -10.06 -6.31 18.15
N ILE A 278 -10.26 -6.34 19.47
CA ILE A 278 -11.31 -5.56 20.16
C ILE A 278 -11.08 -4.06 19.96
N VAL A 279 -9.85 -3.58 20.17
CA VAL A 279 -9.49 -2.16 19.99
C VAL A 279 -9.74 -1.70 18.56
N ILE A 280 -9.34 -2.49 17.56
CA ILE A 280 -9.51 -2.17 16.14
C ILE A 280 -10.99 -2.19 15.74
N ILE A 281 -11.77 -3.18 16.21
CA ILE A 281 -13.22 -3.23 15.98
C ILE A 281 -13.90 -2.00 16.59
N ALA A 282 -13.56 -1.63 17.82
CA ALA A 282 -14.10 -0.44 18.48
C ALA A 282 -13.74 0.84 17.70
N MET A 283 -12.48 0.95 17.24
CA MET A 283 -12.02 2.09 16.43
C MET A 283 -12.81 2.21 15.11
N PHE A 284 -13.01 1.11 14.38
CA PHE A 284 -13.80 1.13 13.14
C PHE A 284 -15.29 1.35 13.39
N TRP A 285 -15.82 0.80 14.48
CA TRP A 285 -17.20 1.03 14.88
C TRP A 285 -17.43 2.51 15.21
N ILE A 286 -16.55 3.16 15.97
CA ILE A 286 -16.65 4.61 16.22
C ILE A 286 -16.49 5.39 14.91
N GLY A 287 -15.51 5.02 14.08
CA GLY A 287 -15.27 5.66 12.78
C GLY A 287 -16.45 5.56 11.81
N SER A 288 -17.19 4.45 11.82
CA SER A 288 -18.34 4.27 10.92
C SER A 288 -19.49 5.23 11.21
N HIS A 289 -19.59 5.79 12.42
CA HIS A 289 -20.56 6.83 12.75
C HIS A 289 -20.27 8.16 12.05
N TRP A 290 -19.04 8.38 11.56
CA TRP A 290 -18.64 9.58 10.83
C TRP A 290 -18.63 9.39 9.32
N ARG A 291 -19.12 8.23 8.85
CA ARG A 291 -19.12 7.85 7.45
C ARG A 291 -19.95 8.81 6.62
N GLU A 292 -19.40 9.19 5.47
CA GLU A 292 -20.03 10.11 4.52
C GLU A 292 -20.62 9.27 3.38
N ASP A 293 -21.71 8.53 3.64
CA ASP A 293 -22.32 7.60 2.66
C ASP A 293 -23.09 8.29 1.54
N GLU A 294 -23.65 9.47 1.83
CA GLU A 294 -24.51 10.22 0.92
C GLU A 294 -23.96 11.63 0.70
N LEU A 295 -23.27 11.84 -0.41
CA LEU A 295 -23.15 13.14 -1.04
C LEU A 295 -23.38 13.01 -2.55
N PRO A 296 -23.94 14.06 -3.20
CA PRO A 296 -24.41 13.97 -4.58
C PRO A 296 -23.28 13.59 -5.52
N ALA A 297 -23.64 12.89 -6.60
CA ALA A 297 -22.74 12.63 -7.72
C ALA A 297 -21.95 13.92 -8.02
N PRO A 298 -20.61 13.85 -8.12
CA PRO A 298 -19.83 15.04 -8.42
C PRO A 298 -20.43 15.67 -9.67
N SER A 299 -20.95 16.88 -9.54
CA SER A 299 -21.29 17.73 -10.67
C SER A 299 -20.07 17.69 -11.57
N GLN A 300 -20.24 17.10 -12.76
CA GLN A 300 -19.21 16.91 -13.77
C GLN A 300 -18.34 18.18 -13.72
N PRO A 301 -17.06 18.10 -13.31
CA PRO A 301 -16.21 19.25 -13.50
C PRO A 301 -16.34 19.53 -14.99
N LEU A 302 -16.84 20.72 -15.34
CA LEU A 302 -16.63 21.28 -16.66
C LEU A 302 -15.11 21.32 -16.78
N LEU A 303 -14.54 20.21 -17.26
CA LEU A 303 -13.17 20.16 -17.68
C LEU A 303 -13.15 21.21 -18.76
N ASN A 304 -12.59 22.37 -18.42
CA ASN A 304 -12.13 23.31 -19.40
C ASN A 304 -11.12 22.49 -20.21
N ILE A 305 -11.59 21.97 -21.35
CA ILE A 305 -10.77 21.33 -22.36
C ILE A 305 -9.99 22.49 -22.98
N ASN A 306 -9.02 23.00 -22.23
CA ASN A 306 -7.91 23.70 -22.84
C ASN A 306 -7.18 22.62 -23.62
N SER A 307 -7.55 22.55 -24.90
CA SER A 307 -6.86 21.88 -25.99
C SER A 307 -5.47 22.52 -26.13
N ALA A 308 -4.60 22.28 -25.15
CA ALA A 308 -3.21 22.70 -25.20
C ALA A 308 -2.34 21.49 -25.57
N SER A 309 -1.99 21.47 -26.86
CA SER A 309 -0.78 20.93 -27.50
C SER A 309 -0.50 19.42 -27.43
N SER A 310 -0.72 18.79 -28.59
CA SER A 310 0.22 17.87 -29.28
C SER A 310 1.11 16.97 -28.41
N GLY A 311 0.53 15.92 -27.83
CA GLY A 311 1.30 14.72 -27.49
C GLY A 311 1.49 13.91 -28.77
N GLY A 312 2.72 13.69 -29.20
CA GLY A 312 3.04 12.99 -30.46
C GLY A 312 2.34 11.63 -30.58
N ASN A 313 2.01 11.24 -31.81
CA ASN A 313 1.40 9.96 -32.24
C ASN A 313 2.31 8.73 -31.98
N SER A 314 3.00 8.66 -30.85
CA SER A 314 3.79 7.49 -30.48
C SER A 314 2.85 6.35 -30.11
N SER A 315 2.90 5.25 -30.88
CA SER A 315 2.11 4.05 -30.61
C SER A 315 2.35 3.56 -29.17
N PRO A 316 1.31 3.22 -28.39
CA PRO A 316 1.46 2.70 -27.03
C PRO A 316 2.39 1.48 -26.95
N LEU A 317 2.47 0.70 -28.03
CA LEU A 317 3.36 -0.45 -28.17
C LEU A 317 4.85 -0.07 -28.17
N ILE A 318 5.20 1.03 -28.85
CA ILE A 318 6.59 1.55 -28.89
C ILE A 318 7.00 2.00 -27.49
N LEU A 319 6.07 2.59 -26.74
CA LEU A 319 6.34 3.05 -25.39
C LEU A 319 6.40 1.90 -24.38
N ALA A 320 5.59 0.85 -24.55
CA ALA A 320 5.75 -0.37 -23.76
C ALA A 320 7.11 -1.04 -24.00
N LEU A 321 7.55 -1.11 -25.26
CA LEU A 321 8.90 -1.60 -25.58
C LEU A 321 9.98 -0.70 -24.95
N GLY A 322 9.81 0.63 -25.03
CA GLY A 322 10.70 1.60 -24.38
C GLY A 322 10.78 1.40 -22.87
N ILE A 323 9.65 1.11 -22.20
CA ILE A 323 9.62 0.81 -20.76
C ILE A 323 10.39 -0.47 -20.46
N ILE A 324 10.18 -1.54 -21.23
CA ILE A 324 10.88 -2.82 -21.03
C ILE A 324 12.39 -2.61 -21.16
N VAL A 325 12.82 -1.90 -22.21
CA VAL A 325 14.24 -1.58 -22.42
C VAL A 325 14.78 -0.77 -21.25
N MET A 326 14.12 0.32 -20.86
CA MET A 326 14.58 1.20 -19.77
C MET A 326 14.60 0.49 -18.41
N ALA A 327 13.60 -0.36 -18.14
CA ALA A 327 13.54 -1.16 -16.92
C ALA A 327 14.63 -2.25 -16.88
N ALA A 328 15.08 -2.75 -18.04
CA ALA A 328 16.11 -3.78 -18.13
C ALA A 328 17.54 -3.23 -17.98
N ILE A 329 17.78 -1.94 -18.23
CA ILE A 329 19.12 -1.31 -18.17
C ILE A 329 19.80 -1.60 -16.82
N TRP A 330 19.09 -1.40 -15.71
CA TRP A 330 19.69 -1.43 -14.38
C TRP A 330 19.91 -2.82 -13.81
N PRO A 331 18.97 -3.78 -13.91
CA PRO A 331 19.24 -5.18 -13.58
C PRO A 331 20.39 -5.76 -14.42
N LEU A 332 20.49 -5.38 -15.71
CA LEU A 332 21.60 -5.81 -16.56
C LEU A 332 22.94 -5.18 -16.11
N ALA A 333 22.93 -3.91 -15.75
CA ALA A 333 24.10 -3.22 -15.19
C ALA A 333 24.56 -3.86 -13.88
N GLN A 334 23.63 -4.20 -12.98
CA GLN A 334 23.93 -4.94 -11.75
C GLN A 334 24.61 -6.27 -12.05
N TRP A 335 24.00 -7.09 -12.92
CA TRP A 335 24.55 -8.39 -13.30
C TRP A 335 25.96 -8.27 -13.90
N GLN A 336 26.20 -7.23 -14.71
CA GLN A 336 27.51 -6.96 -15.27
C GLN A 336 28.53 -6.50 -14.21
N LEU A 337 28.13 -5.67 -13.25
CA LEU A 337 28.98 -5.26 -12.14
C LEU A 337 29.38 -6.46 -11.27
N GLU A 338 28.43 -7.31 -10.90
CA GLU A 338 28.67 -8.52 -10.10
C GLU A 338 29.62 -9.50 -10.80
N ARG A 339 29.55 -9.59 -12.13
CA ARG A 339 30.43 -10.45 -12.92
C ARG A 339 31.85 -9.91 -13.06
N ASN A 340 32.02 -8.59 -13.06
CA ASN A 340 33.30 -7.93 -13.30
C ASN A 340 34.05 -7.58 -12.00
N LEU A 341 33.39 -7.63 -10.84
CA LEU A 341 34.05 -7.49 -9.55
C LEU A 341 34.79 -8.79 -9.21
N PRO A 342 36.10 -8.75 -8.88
CA PRO A 342 36.78 -9.92 -8.35
C PRO A 342 36.08 -10.38 -7.05
N PRO A 343 36.05 -11.70 -6.76
CA PRO A 343 35.41 -12.20 -5.55
C PRO A 343 36.03 -11.51 -4.33
N LEU A 344 35.17 -11.02 -3.42
CA LEU A 344 35.55 -10.32 -2.19
C LEU A 344 36.52 -11.11 -1.28
N SER A 345 36.74 -12.40 -1.55
CA SER A 345 37.78 -13.22 -0.91
C SER A 345 39.21 -12.78 -1.23
N LEU A 346 39.42 -11.86 -2.18
CA LEU A 346 40.73 -11.29 -2.52
C LEU A 346 40.98 -9.88 -1.97
N ILE A 347 40.01 -9.29 -1.26
CA ILE A 347 40.15 -7.96 -0.64
C ILE A 347 40.25 -8.15 0.88
N HIS A 348 41.34 -8.75 1.33
CA HIS A 348 41.83 -8.52 2.69
C HIS A 348 42.69 -7.27 2.67
N ILE A 349 42.18 -6.17 3.23
CA ILE A 349 42.99 -5.04 3.72
C ILE A 349 42.62 -4.84 5.19
#